data_AF-A0A967M7B8-F1
#
_entry.id   AF-A0A967M7B8-F1
#
_cell.length_a   1.000
_cell.length_b   1.000
_cell.length_c   1.000
_cell.angle_alpha   90.00
_cell.angle_beta   90.00
_cell.angle_gamma   90.00
#
_symmetry.space_group_name_H-M   'P 1'
#
loop_
_entity.id
_entity.type
_entity.pdbx_description
1 polymer ?
#
loop_
_entity_poly.entity_id
_entity_poly.type
_entity_poly.pdbx_seq_one_letter_code
_entity_poly.pdbx_strand_id
1 'polypeptide(L)'
;MSQYSFPDVRGHFGEFGGRYVAETLMPALLELEEAYREIKDDPSFHEEFDSYLRNYVGRPSPLYFAQRLTEHVGGAKIYLKREDLNHTGAHKVNNTVGQILLAR
;
A
#
# COMPACT_ATOMS: atom_id res chain seq x y z
N MET A 1 19.90 2.16 4.93
CA MET A 1 18.44 2.11 5.12
C MET A 1 18.19 1.31 6.39
N SER A 2 17.42 1.80 7.36
CA SER A 2 17.10 0.97 8.53
C SER A 2 16.25 -0.21 8.08
N GLN A 3 16.69 -1.42 8.40
CA GLN A 3 15.92 -2.62 8.11
C GLN A 3 14.64 -2.58 8.95
N TYR A 4 13.49 -2.53 8.28
CA TYR A 4 12.18 -2.57 8.95
C TYR A 4 11.99 -3.96 9.56
N SER A 5 11.93 -4.05 10.90
CA SER A 5 11.92 -5.31 11.66
C SER A 5 10.53 -5.69 12.19
N PHE A 6 9.48 -5.05 11.69
CA PHE A 6 8.10 -5.27 12.13
C PHE A 6 7.19 -5.66 10.96
N PRO A 7 6.00 -6.23 11.21
CA PRO A 7 5.62 -6.88 12.48
C PRO A 7 6.51 -8.09 12.81
N ASP A 8 6.42 -8.63 14.02
CA ASP A 8 7.02 -9.92 14.35
C ASP A 8 6.34 -11.07 13.58
N VAL A 9 6.87 -12.30 13.71
CA VAL A 9 6.33 -13.49 13.02
C VAL A 9 4.89 -13.84 13.41
N ARG A 10 4.36 -13.26 14.50
CA ARG A 10 2.98 -13.44 14.97
C ARG A 10 2.07 -12.27 14.54
N GLY A 11 2.62 -11.28 13.84
CA GLY A 11 1.89 -10.09 13.38
C GLY A 11 1.88 -8.94 14.39
N HIS A 12 2.72 -8.95 15.43
CA HIS A 12 2.74 -7.91 16.46
C HIS A 12 3.74 -6.79 16.18
N PHE A 13 3.31 -5.55 16.42
CA PHE A 13 4.10 -4.33 16.50
C PHE A 13 4.31 -3.96 17.98
N GLY A 14 5.23 -4.64 18.65
CA GLY A 14 5.33 -4.56 20.11
C GLY A 14 4.09 -5.16 20.76
N GLU A 15 3.32 -4.36 21.49
CA GLU A 15 2.06 -4.81 22.11
C GLU A 15 0.83 -4.75 21.18
N PHE A 16 0.94 -4.12 20.01
CA PHE A 16 -0.17 -3.92 19.07
C PHE A 16 -0.17 -4.96 17.95
N GLY A 17 -1.29 -5.15 17.24
CA GLY A 17 -1.39 -6.07 16.10
C GLY A 17 -1.80 -7.48 16.51
N GLY A 18 -1.24 -8.51 15.87
CA GLY A 18 -1.62 -9.91 16.08
C GLY A 18 -2.92 -10.32 15.36
N ARG A 19 -3.41 -11.53 15.67
CA ARG A 19 -4.61 -12.13 15.08
C ARG A 19 -5.59 -12.51 16.19
N TYR A 20 -6.54 -11.61 16.47
CA TYR A 20 -7.62 -11.83 17.44
C TYR A 20 -8.93 -12.04 16.70
N VAL A 21 -9.06 -13.21 16.07
CA VAL A 21 -10.21 -13.58 15.22
C VAL A 21 -10.80 -14.91 15.66
N ALA A 22 -11.97 -15.28 15.12
CA ALA A 22 -12.54 -16.61 15.33
C ALA A 22 -11.62 -17.70 14.77
N GLU A 23 -11.49 -18.82 15.47
CA GLU A 23 -10.68 -19.98 15.05
C GLU A 23 -11.01 -20.43 13.62
N THR A 24 -12.28 -20.35 13.24
CA THR A 24 -12.77 -20.72 11.90
C THR A 24 -12.19 -19.85 10.77
N LEU A 25 -11.64 -18.67 11.07
CA LEU A 25 -10.98 -17.79 10.10
C LEU A 25 -9.46 -18.01 10.02
N MET A 26 -8.86 -18.69 11.00
CA MET A 26 -7.41 -18.88 11.06
C MET A 26 -6.85 -19.61 9.83
N PRO A 27 -7.48 -20.67 9.28
CA PRO A 27 -6.98 -21.33 8.07
C PRO A 27 -6.83 -20.37 6.88
N ALA A 28 -7.86 -19.55 6.62
CA ALA A 28 -7.85 -18.59 5.50
C ALA A 28 -6.81 -17.48 5.69
N LEU A 29 -6.59 -17.01 6.93
CA LEU A 29 -5.55 -16.01 7.21
C LEU A 29 -4.14 -16.56 7.03
N LEU A 30 -3.91 -17.82 7.40
CA LEU A 30 -2.61 -18.49 7.23
C LEU A 30 -2.31 -18.74 5.75
N GLU A 31 -3.31 -19.19 4.98
CA GLU A 31 -3.21 -19.36 3.53
C GLU A 31 -2.89 -18.02 2.83
N LEU A 32 -3.61 -16.95 3.18
CA LEU A 32 -3.37 -15.62 2.64
C LEU A 32 -1.96 -15.11 2.97
N GLU A 33 -1.49 -15.31 4.19
CA GLU A 33 -0.15 -14.90 4.59
C GLU A 33 0.93 -15.64 3.80
N GLU A 34 0.78 -16.95 3.61
CA GLU A 34 1.75 -17.74 2.87
C GLU A 34 1.78 -17.32 1.40
N ALA A 35 0.61 -17.23 0.75
CA ALA A 35 0.52 -16.77 -0.63
C ALA A 35 1.12 -15.36 -0.81
N TYR A 36 0.86 -14.44 0.13
CA TYR A 36 1.47 -13.11 0.11
C TYR A 36 3.01 -13.17 0.23
N ARG A 37 3.56 -14.03 1.09
CA ARG A 37 5.02 -14.16 1.24
C ARG A 37 5.69 -14.68 -0.04
N GLU A 38 5.03 -15.61 -0.74
CA GLU A 38 5.52 -16.13 -2.02
C GLU A 38 5.57 -15.02 -3.08
N ILE A 39 4.47 -14.28 -3.27
CA ILE A 39 4.39 -13.26 -4.34
C ILE A 39 5.15 -11.97 -4.03
N LYS A 40 5.42 -11.69 -2.75
CA LYS A 40 6.01 -10.41 -2.32
C LYS A 40 7.37 -10.16 -2.96
N ASP A 41 8.15 -11.21 -3.23
CA ASP A 41 9.46 -11.12 -3.83
C ASP A 41 9.49 -11.70 -5.27
N ASP A 42 8.33 -12.02 -5.86
CA ASP A 42 8.20 -12.53 -7.23
C ASP A 42 8.30 -11.39 -8.27
N PRO A 43 9.34 -11.35 -9.13
CA PRO A 43 9.49 -10.31 -10.15
C PRO A 43 8.33 -10.25 -11.16
N SER A 44 7.70 -11.39 -11.48
CA SER A 44 6.61 -11.44 -12.45
C SER A 44 5.34 -10.78 -11.92
N PHE A 45 5.05 -10.98 -10.62
CA PHE A 45 3.98 -10.28 -9.92
C PHE A 45 4.23 -8.76 -9.92
N HIS A 46 5.46 -8.33 -9.59
CA HIS A 46 5.81 -6.90 -9.59
C HIS A 46 5.69 -6.27 -10.97
N GLU A 47 6.12 -6.95 -12.03
CA GLU A 47 5.99 -6.45 -13.40
C GLU A 47 4.52 -6.23 -13.78
N GLU A 48 3.66 -7.20 -13.49
CA GLU A 48 2.22 -7.08 -13.74
C GLU A 48 1.59 -5.97 -12.88
N PHE A 49 1.88 -5.95 -11.59
CA PHE A 49 1.38 -4.93 -10.66
C PHE A 49 1.78 -3.52 -11.09
N ASP A 50 3.06 -3.30 -11.42
CA ASP A 50 3.58 -2.01 -11.89
C ASP A 50 2.96 -1.58 -13.22
N SER A 51 2.68 -2.53 -14.11
CA SER A 51 1.93 -2.27 -15.35
C SER A 51 0.53 -1.74 -15.05
N TYR A 52 -0.21 -2.36 -14.14
CA TYR A 52 -1.53 -1.85 -13.71
C TYR A 52 -1.43 -0.51 -13.00
N LEU A 53 -0.45 -0.33 -12.11
CA LEU A 53 -0.24 0.95 -11.44
C LEU A 53 0.00 2.09 -12.45
N ARG A 54 0.78 1.85 -13.49
CA ARG A 54 1.08 2.85 -14.52
C ARG A 54 -0.09 3.08 -15.47
N ASN A 55 -0.60 2.00 -16.06
CA ASN A 55 -1.49 2.06 -17.22
C ASN A 55 -2.97 2.15 -16.84
N TYR A 56 -3.36 1.67 -15.65
CA TYR A 56 -4.74 1.69 -15.18
C TYR A 56 -4.94 2.68 -14.02
N VAL A 57 -4.09 2.64 -12.99
CA VAL A 57 -4.22 3.54 -11.83
C VAL A 57 -3.78 4.96 -12.15
N GLY A 58 -2.80 5.14 -13.05
CA GLY A 58 -2.27 6.46 -13.41
C GLY A 58 -1.10 6.92 -12.52
N ARG A 59 -0.31 5.98 -12.00
CA ARG A 59 0.91 6.28 -11.23
C ARG A 59 2.08 6.63 -12.16
N PRO A 60 3.06 7.42 -11.68
CA PRO A 60 3.12 8.05 -10.35
C PRO A 60 2.23 9.30 -10.25
N SER A 61 1.59 9.48 -9.09
CA SER A 61 0.90 10.73 -8.77
C SER A 61 1.90 11.89 -8.60
N PRO A 62 1.59 13.11 -9.10
CA PRO A 62 2.50 14.24 -8.99
C PRO A 62 2.62 14.77 -7.56
N LEU A 63 3.76 15.40 -7.26
CA LEU A 63 3.96 16.19 -6.05
C LEU A 63 3.76 17.67 -6.38
N TYR A 64 2.61 18.23 -6.03
CA TYR A 64 2.20 19.56 -6.45
C TYR A 64 2.61 20.62 -5.41
N PHE A 65 3.36 21.65 -5.83
CA PHE A 65 3.67 22.79 -4.97
C PHE A 65 2.44 23.72 -4.84
N ALA A 66 1.86 23.80 -3.64
CA ALA A 66 0.68 24.61 -3.37
C ALA A 66 1.07 26.04 -2.98
N GLN A 67 1.41 26.86 -3.98
CA GLN A 67 1.93 28.22 -3.78
C GLN A 67 0.99 29.09 -2.92
N ARG A 68 -0.29 29.19 -3.29
CA ARG A 68 -1.26 30.03 -2.56
C ARG A 68 -1.45 29.60 -1.11
N LEU A 69 -1.41 28.30 -0.85
CA LEU A 69 -1.52 27.76 0.51
C LEU A 69 -0.25 28.04 1.32
N THR A 70 0.91 27.93 0.67
CA THR A 70 2.20 28.30 1.26
C THR A 70 2.22 29.78 1.67
N GLU A 71 1.79 30.68 0.78
CA GLU A 71 1.67 32.12 1.04
C GLU A 71 0.67 32.40 2.18
N HIS A 72 -0.48 31.72 2.18
CA HIS A 72 -1.51 31.89 3.22
C HIS A 72 -1.02 31.48 4.61
N VAL A 73 -0.29 30.37 4.73
CA VAL A 73 0.24 29.88 6.02
C VAL A 73 1.48 30.68 6.46
N GLY A 74 2.21 31.30 5.52
CA GLY A 74 3.35 32.18 5.81
C GLY A 74 4.59 31.46 6.36
N GLY A 75 4.69 30.15 6.16
CA GLY A 75 5.74 29.30 6.74
C GLY A 75 6.48 28.45 5.71
N ALA A 76 6.65 27.16 6.02
CA ALA A 76 7.31 26.19 5.13
C ALA A 76 6.57 26.03 3.79
N LYS A 77 7.29 25.60 2.76
CA LYS A 77 6.71 25.24 1.45
C LYS A 77 5.77 24.05 1.59
N ILE A 78 4.55 24.18 1.08
CA ILE A 78 3.54 23.12 1.14
C ILE A 78 3.48 22.39 -0.19
N TYR A 79 3.68 21.07 -0.14
CA TYR A 79 3.54 20.17 -1.29
C TYR A 79 2.44 19.16 -1.03
N LEU A 80 1.61 18.92 -2.04
CA LEU A 80 0.50 17.96 -1.99
C LEU A 80 0.87 16.73 -2.83
N LYS A 81 0.89 15.56 -2.21
CA LYS A 81 1.01 14.28 -2.93
C LYS A 81 -0.36 13.92 -3.50
N ARG A 82 -0.51 14.07 -4.81
CA ARG A 82 -1.82 14.09 -5.50
C ARG A 82 -2.43 12.70 -5.74
N GLU A 83 -2.57 11.88 -4.70
CA GLU A 83 -3.24 10.56 -4.80
C GLU A 83 -4.74 10.68 -5.13
N ASP A 84 -5.31 11.89 -5.05
CA ASP A 84 -6.65 12.21 -5.55
C ASP A 84 -6.77 12.06 -7.08
N LEU A 85 -5.64 12.06 -7.81
CA LEU A 85 -5.60 11.89 -9.26
C LEU A 85 -5.51 10.43 -9.71
N ASN A 86 -5.37 9.48 -8.77
CA ASN A 86 -5.41 8.07 -9.13
C ASN A 86 -6.79 7.72 -9.73
N HIS A 87 -6.86 6.72 -10.60
CA HIS A 87 -8.14 6.13 -11.01
C HIS A 87 -8.95 5.77 -9.77
N THR A 88 -10.28 5.97 -9.81
CA THR A 88 -11.22 5.97 -8.67
C THR A 88 -11.15 7.17 -7.71
N GLY A 89 -10.15 8.05 -7.82
CA GLY A 89 -10.00 9.26 -7.01
C GLY A 89 -9.46 9.03 -5.60
N ALA A 90 -8.89 7.85 -5.31
CA ALA A 90 -8.41 7.50 -3.98
C ALA A 90 -7.12 6.67 -4.01
N HIS A 91 -6.29 6.81 -2.97
CA HIS A 91 -5.09 5.98 -2.77
C HIS A 91 -5.40 4.49 -2.54
N LYS A 92 -6.65 4.13 -2.19
CA LYS A 92 -7.06 2.75 -1.89
C LYS A 92 -6.93 1.82 -3.09
N VAL A 93 -7.00 2.35 -4.31
CA VAL A 93 -6.86 1.55 -5.54
C VAL A 93 -5.49 0.86 -5.62
N ASN A 94 -4.43 1.45 -5.06
CA ASN A 94 -3.09 0.85 -5.03
C ASN A 94 -3.11 -0.52 -4.32
N ASN A 95 -3.74 -0.57 -3.14
CA ASN A 95 -3.89 -1.82 -2.37
C ASN A 95 -4.87 -2.78 -3.05
N THR A 96 -5.98 -2.26 -3.56
CA THR A 96 -7.06 -3.07 -4.14
C THR A 96 -6.57 -3.83 -5.37
N VAL A 97 -5.80 -3.19 -6.25
CA VAL A 97 -5.20 -3.86 -7.42
C VAL A 97 -4.27 -4.98 -6.97
N GLY A 98 -3.38 -4.73 -6.00
CA GLY A 98 -2.47 -5.76 -5.50
C GLY A 98 -3.20 -6.96 -4.90
N GLN A 99 -4.23 -6.74 -4.10
CA GLN A 99 -5.03 -7.82 -3.51
C GLN A 99 -5.85 -8.59 -4.56
N ILE A 100 -6.39 -7.91 -5.58
CA ILE A 100 -7.12 -8.58 -6.67
C ILE A 100 -6.17 -9.44 -7.50
N LEU A 101 -4.93 -8.97 -7.74
CA LEU A 101 -3.93 -9.77 -8.45
C LEU A 101 -3.51 -11.01 -7.64
N LEU A 102 -3.34 -10.87 -6.33
CA LEU A 102 -3.06 -12.00 -5.42
C LEU A 102 -4.21 -13.02 -5.38
N ALA A 103 -5.46 -12.57 -5.50
CA ALA A 103 -6.64 -13.44 -5.42
C ALA A 103 -6.96 -14.23 -6.70
N ARG A 104 -6.16 -14.06 -7.78
CA ARG A 104 -6.35 -14.77 -9.05
C ARG A 104 -5.97 -16.23 -8.97
#